data_AF-A0A7S1HF02-F1
#
_entry.id   AF-A0A7S1HF02-F1
#
_cell.length_a   1.000
_cell.length_b   1.000
_cell.length_c   1.000
_cell.angle_alpha   90.00
_cell.angle_beta   90.00
_cell.angle_gamma   90.00
#
_symmetry.space_group_name_H-M   'P 1'
#
loop_
_entity.id
_entity.type
_entity.pdbx_description
1 polymer ?
#
loop_
_entity_poly.entity_id
_entity_poly.type
_entity_poly.pdbx_seq_one_letter_code
_entity_poly.pdbx_strand_id
1 'polypeptide(L)'
;PSVFCSGGCRRSFCDACSSGSDDAGEGKWKCPLCTVEKFRCGLCHLNSKASDIGQCCLASCGRHYHQKCVEKTGVAVETERGGRFECPMHKCMACGLGNIKDSSKNGKMVRCVLCTTAYHRKCLPSSGYETFPNGMPLMICAKHPQEMGVLRKKKIDECCEDQGISEGPATACKDVLMQQLIDHVSVSRMPEPFRLPVRFAEARNYAGSKPSPFKLLKRNVYQGCTRPKTTKEDISICSCVKERDGCVSIPSSLKDTVPLGCGDLCENRCMCVECLPGACPRDALCGNQRLQKRMYPKLELFKTEGRGWGLRALEAIPKDALVQEYIGEVLTVQDFTARTAKYSQDTPVYFFNLDSDFVIDASMQGSMARFINHSCEPNCHTEKWTVGGETRIGIFAAHEIPQGTEVTYNYQFESFGEMRHKCLCGARNCSGLLGKRPRTAKELAAEE
;
A
#
# COMPACT_ATOMS: atom_id res chain seq x y z
N PRO A 1 16.17 9.73 9.43
CA PRO A 1 16.24 11.14 9.84
C PRO A 1 16.47 12.06 8.61
N SER A 2 16.49 13.41 8.77
CA SER A 2 16.76 14.35 7.67
C SER A 2 17.73 15.46 8.09
N VAL A 3 18.63 15.86 7.19
CA VAL A 3 19.75 16.81 7.43
C VAL A 3 19.57 18.10 6.62
N PHE A 4 19.88 19.26 7.20
CA PHE A 4 19.86 20.56 6.50
C PHE A 4 21.23 20.94 5.94
N CYS A 5 21.26 21.36 4.68
CA CYS A 5 22.42 21.94 4.00
C CYS A 5 22.73 23.34 4.56
N SER A 6 23.98 23.54 4.95
CA SER A 6 24.50 24.81 5.47
C SER A 6 24.93 25.82 4.39
N GLY A 7 24.98 25.39 3.12
CA GLY A 7 25.36 26.24 1.98
C GLY A 7 24.26 27.21 1.52
N GLY A 8 24.55 28.00 0.48
CA GLY A 8 23.67 29.08 -0.03
C GLY A 8 22.28 28.62 -0.49
N CYS A 9 22.13 27.34 -0.83
CA CYS A 9 20.86 26.71 -1.19
C CYS A 9 19.95 26.44 0.04
N ARG A 10 20.54 26.27 1.23
CA ARG A 10 19.85 26.02 2.51
C ARG A 10 18.76 24.95 2.38
N ARG A 11 18.99 23.76 1.80
CA ARG A 11 17.93 22.76 1.55
C ARG A 11 17.95 21.60 2.56
N SER A 12 16.88 20.81 2.68
CA SER A 12 16.79 19.63 3.57
C SER A 12 16.88 18.32 2.78
N PHE A 13 17.54 17.29 3.32
CA PHE A 13 17.84 16.02 2.64
C PHE A 13 17.57 14.85 3.57
N CYS A 14 17.17 13.69 3.04
CA CYS A 14 16.98 12.49 3.86
C CYS A 14 18.30 11.78 4.13
N ASP A 15 18.34 10.92 5.16
CA ASP A 15 19.56 10.18 5.54
C ASP A 15 20.23 9.44 4.39
N ALA A 16 19.46 8.75 3.54
CA ALA A 16 20.00 8.03 2.37
C ALA A 16 20.63 8.97 1.33
N CYS A 17 20.20 10.24 1.28
CA CYS A 17 20.78 11.26 0.41
C CYS A 17 21.95 12.00 1.07
N SER A 18 22.13 11.88 2.40
CA SER A 18 23.27 12.48 3.13
C SER A 18 24.37 11.47 3.47
N SER A 19 24.10 10.16 3.41
CA SER A 19 25.02 9.07 3.79
C SER A 19 26.11 8.76 2.75
N GLY A 20 26.18 9.51 1.65
CA GLY A 20 27.18 9.32 0.58
C GLY A 20 28.27 10.40 0.51
N SER A 21 28.38 11.26 1.53
CA SER A 21 29.45 12.27 1.59
C SER A 21 30.25 12.08 2.87
N ASP A 22 31.42 11.44 2.77
CA ASP A 22 32.38 11.16 3.86
C ASP A 22 33.11 12.43 4.38
N ASP A 23 32.39 13.54 4.49
CA ASP A 23 32.94 14.79 5.00
C ASP A 23 32.07 15.30 6.16
N ALA A 24 32.02 14.47 7.21
CA ALA A 24 31.46 14.81 8.50
C ALA A 24 32.58 15.25 9.47
N GLY A 25 33.39 16.24 9.06
CA GLY A 25 34.27 16.97 9.97
C GLY A 25 33.54 18.18 10.54
N GLU A 26 33.20 18.17 11.84
CA GLU A 26 32.75 19.24 12.78
C GLU A 26 31.97 20.50 12.28
N GLY A 27 31.52 20.55 11.03
CA GLY A 27 30.89 21.70 10.37
C GLY A 27 29.68 21.26 9.57
N LYS A 28 28.55 21.96 9.78
CA LYS A 28 27.22 21.66 9.22
C LYS A 28 27.28 21.16 7.76
N TRP A 29 26.73 19.97 7.49
CA TRP A 29 26.67 19.29 6.19
C TRP A 29 26.25 20.23 5.03
N LYS A 30 26.92 20.14 3.87
CA LYS A 30 26.56 20.83 2.61
C LYS A 30 26.15 19.78 1.57
N CYS A 31 25.12 20.09 0.78
CA CYS A 31 24.72 19.20 -0.31
C CYS A 31 25.69 19.29 -1.49
N PRO A 32 25.76 18.25 -2.36
CA PRO A 32 26.74 18.18 -3.45
C PRO A 32 26.77 19.41 -4.35
N LEU A 33 25.61 20.01 -4.65
CA LEU A 33 25.51 21.24 -5.46
C LEU A 33 26.07 22.47 -4.75
N CYS A 34 25.79 22.61 -3.45
CA CYS A 34 26.28 23.70 -2.62
C CYS A 34 27.79 23.57 -2.34
N THR A 35 28.35 22.36 -2.39
CA THR A 35 29.79 22.10 -2.31
C THR A 35 30.53 22.59 -3.56
N VAL A 36 29.90 22.50 -4.74
CA VAL A 36 30.50 22.93 -6.02
C VAL A 36 29.99 24.29 -6.53
N GLU A 37 29.37 25.09 -5.66
CA GLU A 37 28.83 26.43 -5.97
C GLU A 37 27.90 26.47 -7.21
N LYS A 38 27.16 25.39 -7.44
CA LYS A 38 26.14 25.31 -8.49
C LYS A 38 24.75 25.38 -7.87
N PHE A 39 23.87 26.14 -8.51
CA PHE A 39 22.50 26.32 -8.06
C PHE A 39 21.51 25.96 -9.16
N ARG A 40 20.44 25.27 -8.76
CA ARG A 40 19.36 24.87 -9.65
C ARG A 40 18.35 26.01 -9.80
N CYS A 41 18.06 26.40 -11.04
CA CYS A 41 17.03 27.38 -11.34
C CYS A 41 15.64 26.87 -10.96
N GLY A 42 14.88 27.68 -10.22
CA GLY A 42 13.54 27.32 -9.78
C GLY A 42 12.47 27.28 -10.88
N LEU A 43 12.80 27.67 -12.13
CA LEU A 43 11.88 27.71 -13.27
C LEU A 43 12.24 26.68 -14.35
N CYS A 44 13.46 26.73 -14.89
CA CYS A 44 13.90 25.80 -15.94
C CYS A 44 14.55 24.53 -15.39
N HIS A 45 14.82 24.47 -14.08
CA HIS A 45 15.40 23.32 -13.40
C HIS A 45 16.82 22.94 -13.83
N LEU A 46 17.49 23.75 -14.66
CA LEU A 46 18.88 23.58 -15.01
C LEU A 46 19.81 24.09 -13.89
N ASN A 47 20.95 23.43 -13.72
CA ASN A 47 21.99 23.83 -12.79
C ASN A 47 22.92 24.84 -13.45
N SER A 48 23.28 25.90 -12.73
CA SER A 48 24.22 26.92 -13.24
C SER A 48 25.13 27.42 -12.12
N LYS A 49 26.27 28.00 -12.50
CA LYS A 49 27.21 28.58 -11.54
C LYS A 49 26.59 29.81 -10.87
N ALA A 50 27.05 30.13 -9.67
CA ALA A 50 26.61 31.30 -8.91
C ALA A 50 26.63 32.62 -9.70
N SER A 51 27.59 32.78 -10.64
CA SER A 51 27.71 33.96 -11.51
C SER A 51 26.56 34.15 -12.49
N ASP A 52 25.92 33.06 -12.91
CA ASP A 52 24.97 33.05 -14.03
C ASP A 52 23.52 32.99 -13.55
N ILE A 53 23.31 32.92 -12.23
CA ILE A 53 22.01 32.67 -11.63
C ILE A 53 21.82 33.47 -10.33
N GLY A 54 20.79 34.32 -10.31
CA GLY A 54 20.53 35.23 -9.19
C GLY A 54 19.76 34.56 -8.05
N GLN A 55 20.09 34.89 -6.81
CA GLN A 55 19.36 34.44 -5.62
C GLN A 55 18.22 35.39 -5.27
N CYS A 56 17.10 34.85 -4.80
CA CYS A 56 16.03 35.66 -4.20
C CYS A 56 16.55 36.43 -2.98
N CYS A 57 16.27 37.73 -2.92
CA CYS A 57 16.77 38.64 -1.87
C CYS A 57 16.24 38.34 -0.45
N LEU A 58 15.17 37.56 -0.33
CA LEU A 58 14.64 37.12 0.96
C LEU A 58 15.52 36.02 1.58
N ALA A 59 16.15 36.34 2.71
CA ALA A 59 17.15 35.51 3.38
C ALA A 59 16.69 34.09 3.75
N SER A 60 15.38 33.89 3.96
CA SER A 60 14.78 32.58 4.28
C SER A 60 14.43 31.73 3.06
N CYS A 61 14.49 32.29 1.84
CA CYS A 61 14.07 31.60 0.62
C CYS A 61 15.12 30.62 0.09
N GLY A 62 16.37 31.07 -0.09
CA GLY A 62 17.46 30.24 -0.62
C GLY A 62 17.33 29.82 -2.09
N ARG A 63 16.30 30.26 -2.83
CA ARG A 63 16.08 29.87 -4.24
C ARG A 63 16.83 30.76 -5.23
N HIS A 64 17.24 30.15 -6.34
CA HIS A 64 18.02 30.77 -7.40
C HIS A 64 17.28 30.68 -8.74
N TYR A 65 17.46 31.68 -9.60
CA TYR A 65 16.77 31.81 -10.87
C TYR A 65 17.62 32.49 -11.94
N HIS A 66 17.51 32.04 -13.19
CA HIS A 66 18.06 32.79 -14.32
C HIS A 66 17.21 34.02 -14.58
N GLN A 67 17.85 35.17 -14.80
CA GLN A 67 17.17 36.42 -15.13
C GLN A 67 16.21 36.25 -16.33
N LYS A 68 16.69 35.64 -17.42
CA LYS A 68 15.86 35.34 -18.61
C LYS A 68 14.68 34.41 -18.33
N CYS A 69 14.77 33.52 -17.33
CA CYS A 69 13.64 32.65 -16.97
C CYS A 69 12.58 33.43 -16.19
N VAL A 70 13.03 34.36 -15.35
CA VAL A 70 12.20 35.18 -14.46
C VAL A 70 11.41 36.21 -15.25
N GLU A 71 12.04 36.88 -16.22
CA GLU A 71 11.40 37.86 -17.11
C GLU A 71 10.17 37.28 -17.82
N LYS A 72 10.25 36.01 -18.24
CA LYS A 72 9.13 35.28 -18.87
C LYS A 72 7.90 35.11 -17.99
N THR A 73 8.03 35.29 -16.67
CA THR A 73 6.91 35.13 -15.75
C THR A 73 6.01 36.37 -15.66
N GLY A 74 6.51 37.55 -16.05
CA GLY A 74 5.77 38.82 -15.97
C GLY A 74 5.42 39.32 -14.56
N VAL A 75 5.80 38.59 -13.50
CA VAL A 75 5.38 38.85 -12.10
C VAL A 75 6.55 39.14 -11.17
N ALA A 76 7.75 38.84 -11.63
CA ALA A 76 8.97 39.22 -10.95
C ALA A 76 9.34 40.66 -11.33
N VAL A 77 9.26 41.56 -10.35
CA VAL A 77 9.59 42.97 -10.52
C VAL A 77 10.80 43.26 -9.65
N GLU A 78 11.80 43.94 -10.21
CA GLU A 78 12.83 44.59 -9.38
C GLU A 78 12.12 45.44 -8.32
N THR A 79 12.49 45.30 -7.06
CA THR A 79 11.84 46.07 -6.00
C THR A 79 12.00 47.56 -6.28
N GLU A 80 10.94 48.36 -6.08
CA GLU A 80 10.93 49.83 -6.26
C GLU A 80 12.08 50.54 -5.52
N ARG A 81 12.70 49.89 -4.53
CA ARG A 81 13.89 50.34 -3.79
C ARG A 81 15.18 49.63 -4.23
N GLY A 82 15.48 49.69 -5.53
CA GLY A 82 16.82 49.42 -6.07
C GLY A 82 17.27 47.96 -6.10
N GLY A 83 17.18 47.33 -7.27
CA GLY A 83 18.06 46.23 -7.73
C GLY A 83 17.98 44.89 -6.99
N ARG A 84 17.09 44.70 -6.02
CA ARG A 84 16.94 43.42 -5.31
C ARG A 84 15.80 42.61 -5.92
N PHE A 85 16.15 41.42 -6.42
CA PHE A 85 15.21 40.50 -7.06
C PHE A 85 14.45 39.66 -6.02
N GLU A 86 13.12 39.80 -6.01
CA GLU A 86 12.21 38.96 -5.22
C GLU A 86 11.55 37.91 -6.14
N CYS A 87 11.67 36.63 -5.79
CA CYS A 87 11.23 35.58 -6.70
C CYS A 87 9.70 35.42 -6.77
N PRO A 88 9.16 34.81 -7.86
CA PRO A 88 7.72 34.65 -8.07
C PRO A 88 6.95 33.93 -6.95
N MET A 89 7.63 33.22 -6.05
CA MET A 89 7.02 32.60 -4.86
C MET A 89 6.65 33.60 -3.76
N HIS A 90 7.09 34.85 -3.84
CA HIS A 90 6.81 35.90 -2.85
C HIS A 90 6.01 37.07 -3.41
N LYS A 91 5.71 37.06 -4.71
CA LYS A 91 4.76 37.97 -5.34
C LYS A 91 3.49 37.23 -5.76
N CYS A 92 2.35 37.87 -5.55
CA CYS A 92 1.07 37.38 -6.04
C CYS A 92 0.99 37.53 -7.56
N MET A 93 0.77 36.43 -8.27
CA MET A 93 0.68 36.38 -9.73
C MET A 93 -0.46 37.24 -10.29
N ALA A 94 -1.64 37.22 -9.68
CA ALA A 94 -2.77 38.04 -10.13
C ALA A 94 -2.54 39.55 -9.94
N CYS A 95 -1.87 39.94 -8.84
CA CYS A 95 -1.55 41.34 -8.59
C CYS A 95 -0.40 41.83 -9.48
N GLY A 96 0.62 40.98 -9.71
CA GLY A 96 1.78 41.31 -10.54
C GLY A 96 1.43 41.51 -12.02
N LEU A 97 0.42 40.82 -12.52
CA LEU A 97 -0.07 40.97 -13.90
C LEU A 97 -1.06 42.15 -14.08
N GLY A 98 -1.29 42.97 -13.06
CA GLY A 98 -2.16 44.16 -13.15
C GLY A 98 -3.66 43.89 -13.20
N ASN A 99 -4.09 42.63 -13.05
CA ASN A 99 -5.49 42.21 -13.26
C ASN A 99 -6.43 42.53 -12.10
N ILE A 100 -5.91 42.91 -10.92
CA ILE A 100 -6.72 43.24 -9.74
C ILE A 100 -6.11 44.45 -9.06
N LYS A 101 -6.80 45.61 -9.15
CA LYS A 101 -6.41 46.83 -8.41
C LYS A 101 -6.95 46.80 -6.97
N ASP A 102 -6.02 46.94 -6.03
CA ASP A 102 -6.20 47.56 -4.70
C ASP A 102 -7.13 46.94 -3.64
N SER A 103 -6.86 45.73 -3.15
CA SER A 103 -7.37 45.41 -1.79
C SER A 103 -6.62 44.33 -1.00
N SER A 104 -5.45 43.85 -1.45
CA SER A 104 -4.80 42.72 -0.77
C SER A 104 -3.26 42.70 -0.84
N LYS A 105 -2.59 43.85 -0.94
CA LYS A 105 -1.11 43.91 -1.09
C LYS A 105 -0.32 43.28 0.07
N ASN A 106 -0.96 43.06 1.23
CA ASN A 106 -0.34 42.44 2.43
C ASN A 106 -1.05 41.15 2.88
N GLY A 107 -1.75 40.46 1.98
CA GLY A 107 -2.49 39.23 2.32
C GLY A 107 -1.58 38.00 2.48
N LYS A 108 -2.01 37.03 3.30
CA LYS A 108 -1.34 35.72 3.37
C LYS A 108 -1.30 35.06 1.99
N MET A 109 -0.12 34.61 1.59
CA MET A 109 0.12 33.97 0.30
C MET A 109 -0.10 32.46 0.34
N VAL A 110 -0.69 31.95 -0.73
CA VAL A 110 -0.92 30.54 -1.03
C VAL A 110 -0.02 30.17 -2.20
N ARG A 111 0.72 29.06 -2.09
CA ARG A 111 1.74 28.69 -3.07
C ARG A 111 1.38 27.38 -3.75
N CYS A 112 1.69 27.32 -5.04
CA CYS A 112 1.65 26.06 -5.76
C CYS A 112 2.75 25.14 -5.22
N VAL A 113 2.41 23.87 -4.95
CA VAL A 113 3.37 22.85 -4.52
C VAL A 113 4.23 22.33 -5.67
N LEU A 114 3.80 22.57 -6.91
CA LEU A 114 4.44 22.06 -8.14
C LEU A 114 5.29 23.07 -8.88
N CYS A 115 4.98 24.35 -8.76
CA CYS A 115 5.74 25.40 -9.43
C CYS A 115 5.85 26.64 -8.56
N THR A 116 6.47 27.67 -9.12
CA THR A 116 6.75 28.91 -8.42
C THR A 116 5.58 29.88 -8.40
N THR A 117 4.39 29.44 -8.81
CA THR A 117 3.20 30.29 -8.85
C THR A 117 2.64 30.48 -7.45
N ALA A 118 2.39 31.73 -7.08
CA ALA A 118 1.79 32.08 -5.80
C ALA A 118 0.72 33.16 -5.97
N TYR A 119 -0.28 33.15 -5.10
CA TYR A 119 -1.35 34.14 -5.07
C TYR A 119 -1.64 34.56 -3.64
N HIS A 120 -2.15 35.77 -3.43
CA HIS A 120 -2.86 36.06 -2.19
C HIS A 120 -4.12 35.20 -2.14
N ARG A 121 -4.52 34.78 -0.95
CA ARG A 121 -5.73 33.95 -0.78
C ARG A 121 -6.98 34.54 -1.43
N LYS A 122 -7.15 35.87 -1.39
CA LYS A 122 -8.29 36.57 -2.02
C LYS A 122 -8.13 36.75 -3.53
N CYS A 123 -6.91 36.66 -4.05
CA CYS A 123 -6.60 36.80 -5.47
C CYS A 123 -6.47 35.45 -6.17
N LEU A 124 -6.86 34.37 -5.49
CA LEU A 124 -6.92 33.04 -6.05
C LEU A 124 -8.03 33.00 -7.12
N PRO A 125 -7.76 32.58 -8.38
CA PRO A 125 -8.75 32.61 -9.45
C PRO A 125 -9.86 31.56 -9.26
N SER A 126 -11.13 31.94 -9.11
CA SER A 126 -12.23 31.01 -8.74
C SER A 126 -12.32 29.70 -9.54
N SER A 127 -11.77 29.65 -10.75
CA SER A 127 -11.52 28.44 -11.53
C SER A 127 -10.01 28.25 -11.78
N GLY A 128 -9.53 27.00 -11.65
CA GLY A 128 -8.15 26.66 -12.02
C GLY A 128 -7.15 26.59 -10.86
N TYR A 129 -7.61 26.32 -9.64
CA TYR A 129 -6.73 25.86 -8.57
C TYR A 129 -7.47 24.89 -7.66
N GLU A 130 -6.72 24.23 -6.78
CA GLU A 130 -7.26 23.41 -5.71
C GLU A 130 -6.55 23.73 -4.40
N THR A 131 -7.31 24.03 -3.34
CA THR A 131 -6.78 24.41 -2.02
C THR A 131 -7.13 23.37 -0.98
N PHE A 132 -6.13 22.90 -0.25
CA PHE A 132 -6.35 21.94 0.84
C PHE A 132 -6.98 22.67 2.04
N PRO A 133 -8.00 22.08 2.67
CA PRO A 133 -8.66 22.76 3.78
C PRO A 133 -7.82 22.62 5.08
N ASN A 134 -8.22 23.27 6.19
CA ASN A 134 -7.54 23.36 7.51
C ASN A 134 -6.10 23.92 7.57
N GLY A 135 -5.93 25.16 7.16
CA GLY A 135 -4.94 26.04 7.81
C GLY A 135 -3.52 26.02 7.26
N MET A 136 -3.16 25.07 6.38
CA MET A 136 -1.97 25.17 5.54
C MET A 136 -2.37 25.55 4.11
N PRO A 137 -2.01 26.74 3.61
CA PRO A 137 -2.42 27.23 2.29
C PRO A 137 -1.54 26.62 1.19
N LEU A 138 -1.66 25.32 1.00
CA LEU A 138 -1.05 24.61 -0.12
C LEU A 138 -2.05 24.52 -1.27
N MET A 139 -1.55 24.60 -2.50
CA MET A 139 -2.38 24.65 -3.69
C MET A 139 -1.71 23.96 -4.87
N ILE A 140 -2.50 23.46 -5.82
CA ILE A 140 -2.03 23.19 -7.19
C ILE A 140 -2.70 24.21 -8.11
N CYS A 141 -1.92 24.88 -8.96
CA CYS A 141 -2.44 25.90 -9.89
C CYS A 141 -2.73 25.34 -11.29
N ALA A 142 -3.51 26.08 -12.09
CA ALA A 142 -3.93 25.73 -13.45
C ALA A 142 -2.83 25.36 -14.44
N LYS A 143 -1.59 25.77 -14.18
CA LYS A 143 -0.41 25.34 -14.97
C LYS A 143 -0.12 23.85 -14.85
N HIS A 144 -0.75 23.17 -13.91
CA HIS A 144 -0.67 21.74 -13.65
C HIS A 144 -2.06 21.09 -13.79
N PRO A 145 -2.70 21.21 -14.97
CA PRO A 145 -4.08 20.76 -15.15
C PRO A 145 -4.21 19.26 -15.01
N GLN A 146 -3.14 18.51 -15.32
CA GLN A 146 -3.09 17.05 -15.16
C GLN A 146 -3.13 16.69 -13.67
N GLU A 147 -2.33 17.35 -12.83
CA GLU A 147 -2.24 17.09 -11.40
C GLU A 147 -3.46 17.61 -10.62
N MET A 148 -4.03 18.75 -11.04
CA MET A 148 -5.33 19.20 -10.51
C MET A 148 -6.47 18.28 -10.91
N GLY A 149 -6.45 17.72 -12.13
CA GLY A 149 -7.49 16.80 -12.58
C GLY A 149 -7.53 15.52 -11.77
N VAL A 150 -6.37 15.08 -11.26
CA VAL A 150 -6.23 13.91 -10.37
C VAL A 150 -6.81 14.20 -8.99
N LEU A 151 -6.51 15.36 -8.41
CA LEU A 151 -7.00 15.74 -7.08
C LEU A 151 -8.50 16.08 -7.08
N ARG A 152 -9.01 16.80 -8.10
CA ARG A 152 -10.46 17.08 -8.24
C ARG A 152 -11.32 15.84 -8.37
N LYS A 153 -10.77 14.76 -8.91
CA LYS A 153 -11.45 13.47 -9.03
C LYS A 153 -11.50 12.69 -7.71
N LYS A 154 -10.67 13.05 -6.72
CA LYS A 154 -10.64 12.45 -5.38
C LYS A 154 -11.07 13.50 -4.36
N LYS A 155 -12.38 13.70 -4.20
CA LYS A 155 -12.87 14.66 -3.20
C LYS A 155 -12.59 14.12 -1.79
N ILE A 156 -12.28 15.07 -0.91
CA ILE A 156 -11.80 14.90 0.45
C ILE A 156 -12.73 14.07 1.35
N ASP A 157 -14.02 13.97 1.06
CA ASP A 157 -14.98 13.30 1.95
C ASP A 157 -14.78 11.76 1.96
N GLU A 158 -14.26 11.17 0.87
CA GLU A 158 -13.92 9.74 0.74
C GLU A 158 -12.55 9.38 1.37
N CYS A 159 -11.92 10.30 2.12
CA CYS A 159 -10.67 9.97 2.83
C CYS A 159 -10.87 9.76 4.33
N CYS A 160 -12.06 10.05 4.88
CA CYS A 160 -12.31 10.00 6.33
C CYS A 160 -13.09 8.76 6.76
N GLU A 161 -13.95 8.21 5.91
CA GLU A 161 -14.68 6.98 6.22
C GLU A 161 -13.76 5.74 6.14
N ASP A 162 -12.82 5.75 5.21
CA ASP A 162 -11.89 4.67 4.87
C ASP A 162 -10.92 4.20 5.98
N GLN A 163 -10.67 5.03 7.00
CA GLN A 163 -9.74 4.68 8.10
C GLN A 163 -10.40 4.51 9.48
N GLY A 164 -11.74 4.57 9.57
CA GLY A 164 -12.46 4.20 10.78
C GLY A 164 -12.19 5.08 12.01
N ILE A 165 -11.99 6.39 11.84
CA ILE A 165 -11.93 7.36 12.95
C ILE A 165 -13.35 7.90 13.20
N SER A 166 -13.99 7.45 14.28
CA SER A 166 -15.31 7.98 14.69
C SER A 166 -15.15 9.35 15.36
N GLU A 167 -15.59 10.38 14.63
CA GLU A 167 -15.62 11.81 15.01
C GLU A 167 -14.31 12.41 15.54
N GLY A 168 -13.54 13.01 14.64
CA GLY A 168 -12.48 13.99 14.92
C GLY A 168 -12.22 14.84 13.68
N PRO A 169 -11.75 16.10 13.80
CA PRO A 169 -12.02 17.18 12.86
C PRO A 169 -11.45 16.88 11.48
N ALA A 170 -11.90 17.61 10.46
CA ALA A 170 -11.54 17.44 9.06
C ALA A 170 -10.03 17.20 8.75
N THR A 171 -9.10 17.41 9.69
CA THR A 171 -7.65 17.14 9.64
C THR A 171 -7.24 15.73 9.15
N ALA A 172 -7.95 14.64 9.49
CA ALA A 172 -7.53 13.27 9.11
C ALA A 172 -7.58 13.00 7.58
N CYS A 173 -8.66 13.43 6.91
CA CYS A 173 -8.75 13.38 5.43
C CYS A 173 -7.66 14.19 4.72
N LYS A 174 -7.14 15.23 5.38
CA LYS A 174 -6.25 16.21 4.77
C LYS A 174 -4.83 15.68 4.70
N ASP A 175 -4.44 14.83 5.64
CA ASP A 175 -3.14 14.16 5.64
C ASP A 175 -3.06 13.07 4.56
N VAL A 176 -4.18 12.40 4.27
CA VAL A 176 -4.29 11.42 3.16
C VAL A 176 -4.19 12.11 1.80
N LEU A 177 -4.91 13.22 1.60
CA LEU A 177 -4.80 13.99 0.36
C LEU A 177 -3.40 14.60 0.18
N MET A 178 -2.76 15.03 1.28
CA MET A 178 -1.38 15.52 1.29
C MET A 178 -0.36 14.42 0.96
N GLN A 179 -0.53 13.20 1.48
CA GLN A 179 0.32 12.04 1.19
C GLN A 179 0.16 11.61 -0.28
N GLN A 180 -1.06 11.53 -0.79
CA GLN A 180 -1.32 11.24 -2.20
C GLN A 180 -0.71 12.29 -3.12
N LEU A 181 -0.65 13.55 -2.71
CA LEU A 181 0.01 14.61 -3.45
C LEU A 181 1.54 14.46 -3.43
N ILE A 182 2.12 14.10 -2.28
CA ILE A 182 3.55 13.76 -2.17
C ILE A 182 3.91 12.56 -3.06
N ASP A 183 3.02 11.58 -3.18
CA ASP A 183 3.23 10.37 -3.97
C ASP A 183 2.97 10.58 -5.48
N HIS A 184 1.92 11.31 -5.85
CA HIS A 184 1.59 11.63 -7.25
C HIS A 184 2.58 12.62 -7.87
N VAL A 185 2.97 13.60 -7.07
CA VAL A 185 4.06 14.48 -7.43
C VAL A 185 5.32 13.76 -7.03
N SER A 186 5.66 12.70 -7.79
CA SER A 186 6.86 11.91 -7.57
C SER A 186 8.02 12.81 -7.13
N VAL A 187 8.76 12.41 -6.10
CA VAL A 187 9.93 13.14 -5.59
C VAL A 187 10.88 13.57 -6.73
N SER A 188 10.89 12.82 -7.84
CA SER A 188 11.60 13.10 -9.08
C SER A 188 11.05 14.25 -9.96
N ARG A 189 9.75 14.57 -9.87
CA ARG A 189 9.05 15.64 -10.61
C ARG A 189 8.74 16.87 -9.76
N MET A 190 8.74 16.75 -8.43
CA MET A 190 8.93 17.92 -7.58
C MET A 190 10.24 18.60 -8.01
N PRO A 191 10.30 19.95 -8.09
CA PRO A 191 11.57 20.63 -8.26
C PRO A 191 12.48 20.30 -7.07
N GLU A 192 13.24 19.22 -7.17
CA GLU A 192 14.09 18.71 -6.12
C GLU A 192 15.14 19.77 -5.77
N PRO A 193 15.36 20.08 -4.48
CA PRO A 193 14.59 19.76 -3.26
C PRO A 193 13.61 20.88 -2.88
N PHE A 194 12.33 20.52 -2.82
CA PHE A 194 11.30 21.22 -2.07
C PHE A 194 11.61 21.10 -0.56
N ARG A 195 11.63 22.21 0.18
CA ARG A 195 11.67 22.16 1.65
C ARG A 195 10.29 21.76 2.15
N LEU A 196 10.12 20.52 2.59
CA LEU A 196 8.99 20.16 3.44
C LEU A 196 9.11 20.96 4.76
N PRO A 197 8.02 21.55 5.29
CA PRO A 197 8.03 22.20 6.60
C PRO A 197 8.54 21.23 7.68
N VAL A 198 9.26 21.73 8.68
CA VAL A 198 9.96 20.94 9.72
C VAL A 198 9.08 19.84 10.36
N ARG A 199 7.77 20.06 10.50
CA ARG A 199 6.81 19.08 11.02
C ARG A 199 6.61 17.81 10.15
N PHE A 200 6.94 17.84 8.86
CA PHE A 200 6.83 16.68 7.96
C PHE A 200 8.05 15.73 8.04
N ALA A 201 9.20 16.18 8.55
CA ALA A 201 10.37 15.32 8.73
C ALA A 201 10.20 14.30 9.88
N GLU A 202 9.28 14.58 10.80
CA GLU A 202 8.98 13.76 11.98
C GLU A 202 8.02 12.57 11.66
N ALA A 203 7.38 12.56 10.48
CA ALA A 203 6.50 11.47 10.00
C ALA A 203 7.24 10.17 9.59
N ARG A 204 8.58 10.16 9.66
CA ARG A 204 9.40 8.94 9.49
C ARG A 204 9.36 7.98 10.69
N ASN A 205 8.64 8.32 11.76
CA ASN A 205 8.51 7.51 12.99
C ASN A 205 7.22 6.64 13.05
N TYR A 206 6.60 6.28 11.93
CA TYR A 206 5.43 5.38 11.87
C TYR A 206 5.75 3.88 11.98
N ALA A 207 6.72 3.51 12.82
CA ALA A 207 6.93 2.11 13.22
C ALA A 207 5.81 1.57 14.15
N GLY A 208 4.58 2.12 14.07
CA GLY A 208 3.53 1.90 15.08
C GLY A 208 2.08 2.02 14.62
N SER A 209 1.77 2.19 13.32
CA SER A 209 0.37 2.08 12.88
C SER A 209 -0.05 0.60 12.81
N LYS A 210 -1.22 0.26 13.36
CA LYS A 210 -1.83 -1.07 13.30
C LYS A 210 -2.77 -1.16 12.08
N PRO A 211 -3.05 -2.35 11.53
CA PRO A 211 -4.15 -2.51 10.56
C PRO A 211 -5.48 -2.05 11.17
N SER A 212 -6.44 -1.71 10.31
CA SER A 212 -7.80 -1.38 10.74
C SER A 212 -8.34 -2.47 11.67
N PRO A 213 -9.01 -2.12 12.77
CA PRO A 213 -9.57 -3.09 13.70
C PRO A 213 -10.53 -4.05 12.99
N PHE A 214 -10.43 -5.33 13.31
CA PHE A 214 -11.37 -6.37 12.86
C PHE A 214 -11.46 -7.44 13.96
N LYS A 215 -12.52 -8.24 13.95
CA LYS A 215 -12.70 -9.30 14.95
C LYS A 215 -12.07 -10.61 14.47
N LEU A 216 -11.12 -11.13 15.24
CA LEU A 216 -10.50 -12.41 14.94
C LEU A 216 -11.48 -13.57 15.17
N LEU A 217 -11.69 -14.38 14.13
CA LEU A 217 -12.49 -15.59 14.18
C LEU A 217 -11.61 -16.84 14.22
N LYS A 218 -12.14 -17.86 14.88
CA LYS A 218 -11.51 -19.18 15.05
C LYS A 218 -12.09 -20.24 14.09
N ARG A 219 -13.22 -19.94 13.46
CA ARG A 219 -13.96 -20.77 12.50
C ARG A 219 -14.98 -19.89 11.78
N ASN A 220 -15.50 -20.36 10.65
CA ASN A 220 -16.57 -19.69 9.94
C ASN A 220 -17.82 -19.51 10.82
N VAL A 221 -18.52 -18.39 10.61
CA VAL A 221 -19.79 -18.06 11.26
C VAL A 221 -20.86 -17.98 10.19
N TYR A 222 -21.81 -18.91 10.20
CA TYR A 222 -22.93 -18.93 9.26
C TYR A 222 -23.99 -17.94 9.71
N GLN A 223 -24.34 -16.99 8.83
CA GLN A 223 -25.34 -15.97 9.11
C GLN A 223 -26.50 -16.12 8.14
N GLY A 224 -27.73 -16.14 8.67
CA GLY A 224 -28.93 -16.35 7.86
C GLY A 224 -29.12 -17.78 7.34
N CYS A 225 -28.17 -18.69 7.59
CA CYS A 225 -28.20 -20.07 7.11
C CYS A 225 -27.71 -21.08 8.16
N THR A 226 -28.13 -22.34 8.00
CA THR A 226 -27.72 -23.43 8.91
C THR A 226 -26.32 -23.89 8.55
N ARG A 227 -25.43 -23.92 9.54
CA ARG A 227 -24.11 -24.52 9.39
C ARG A 227 -24.24 -26.01 9.04
N PRO A 228 -23.64 -26.47 7.93
CA PRO A 228 -23.62 -27.88 7.57
C PRO A 228 -23.05 -28.75 8.70
N LYS A 229 -23.63 -29.93 8.88
CA LYS A 229 -23.16 -30.94 9.82
C LYS A 229 -23.27 -32.29 9.15
N THR A 230 -22.20 -33.07 9.22
CA THR A 230 -22.22 -34.49 8.85
C THR A 230 -22.91 -35.31 9.95
N THR A 231 -23.78 -36.25 9.54
CA THR A 231 -24.35 -37.28 10.41
C THR A 231 -23.30 -38.35 10.72
N LYS A 232 -23.53 -39.25 11.68
CA LYS A 232 -22.53 -40.31 11.97
C LYS A 232 -22.37 -41.26 10.79
N GLU A 233 -23.45 -41.45 10.05
CA GLU A 233 -23.57 -42.33 8.89
C GLU A 233 -22.83 -41.77 7.67
N ASP A 234 -22.73 -40.44 7.56
CA ASP A 234 -22.09 -39.74 6.43
C ASP A 234 -20.59 -39.42 6.68
N ILE A 235 -20.00 -39.91 7.77
CA ILE A 235 -18.57 -39.68 8.05
C ILE A 235 -17.72 -40.50 7.08
N SER A 236 -16.93 -39.81 6.24
CA SER A 236 -15.91 -40.47 5.42
C SER A 236 -14.76 -40.96 6.31
N ILE A 237 -14.62 -42.27 6.46
CA ILE A 237 -13.55 -42.92 7.22
C ILE A 237 -12.49 -43.43 6.25
N CYS A 238 -11.24 -42.95 6.38
CA CYS A 238 -10.13 -43.41 5.55
C CYS A 238 -9.72 -44.85 5.90
N SER A 239 -9.08 -45.55 4.96
CA SER A 239 -8.63 -46.94 5.16
C SER A 239 -7.22 -47.06 5.74
N CYS A 240 -6.60 -45.94 6.13
CA CYS A 240 -5.27 -45.92 6.74
C CYS A 240 -5.21 -46.82 7.99
N VAL A 241 -4.39 -47.87 7.95
CA VAL A 241 -4.26 -48.86 9.05
C VAL A 241 -3.46 -48.31 10.23
N LYS A 242 -3.73 -48.74 11.48
CA LYS A 242 -3.04 -48.34 12.73
C LYS A 242 -1.57 -48.80 12.84
N GLU A 243 -0.88 -49.04 11.72
CA GLU A 243 0.17 -50.07 11.56
C GLU A 243 -0.47 -51.44 11.36
N ARG A 244 -0.13 -52.11 10.25
CA ARG A 244 -0.12 -53.58 10.25
C ARG A 244 1.33 -53.97 10.49
N ASP A 245 1.52 -54.87 11.44
CA ASP A 245 2.67 -55.75 11.51
C ASP A 245 3.09 -56.20 10.10
N GLY A 246 4.28 -55.79 9.64
CA GLY A 246 5.00 -56.56 8.62
C GLY A 246 5.29 -56.00 7.22
N CYS A 247 5.26 -54.69 6.92
CA CYS A 247 5.85 -54.18 5.65
C CYS A 247 5.98 -52.64 5.69
N VAL A 248 7.11 -51.93 5.58
CA VAL A 248 8.52 -52.18 5.25
C VAL A 248 9.34 -51.53 6.36
N SER A 249 10.46 -52.12 6.75
CA SER A 249 11.43 -51.53 7.68
C SER A 249 11.87 -50.15 7.20
N ILE A 250 11.26 -49.08 7.73
CA ILE A 250 11.80 -47.73 7.61
C ILE A 250 13.13 -47.76 8.35
N PRO A 251 14.27 -47.50 7.68
CA PRO A 251 15.57 -47.44 8.34
C PRO A 251 15.48 -46.46 9.51
N SER A 252 16.14 -46.74 10.64
CA SER A 252 16.09 -45.89 11.84
C SER A 252 16.41 -44.42 11.55
N SER A 253 17.19 -44.15 10.50
CA SER A 253 17.53 -42.82 10.00
C SER A 253 16.37 -42.04 9.36
N LEU A 254 15.22 -42.68 9.10
CA LEU A 254 14.03 -42.09 8.49
C LEU A 254 12.82 -42.04 9.44
N LYS A 255 12.95 -42.49 10.70
CA LYS A 255 11.87 -42.42 11.70
C LYS A 255 11.45 -41.01 12.06
N ASP A 256 12.38 -40.06 12.01
CA ASP A 256 12.13 -38.64 12.30
C ASP A 256 11.68 -37.84 11.07
N THR A 257 11.63 -38.46 9.88
CA THR A 257 11.35 -37.79 8.60
C THR A 257 10.12 -38.30 7.86
N VAL A 258 9.55 -39.44 8.27
CA VAL A 258 8.28 -39.96 7.71
C VAL A 258 7.13 -39.60 8.67
N PRO A 259 6.15 -38.77 8.28
CA PRO A 259 5.03 -38.45 9.15
C PRO A 259 4.23 -39.73 9.48
N LEU A 260 4.34 -40.22 10.72
CA LEU A 260 3.52 -41.32 11.24
C LEU A 260 2.05 -40.85 11.35
N GLY A 261 1.27 -41.03 10.29
CA GLY A 261 -0.14 -40.63 10.24
C GLY A 261 -0.77 -40.70 8.86
N CYS A 262 -2.03 -40.26 8.73
CA CYS A 262 -2.67 -40.01 7.44
C CYS A 262 -1.88 -38.96 6.63
N GLY A 263 -0.94 -39.42 5.81
CA GLY A 263 -0.12 -38.62 4.89
C GLY A 263 -0.68 -38.62 3.48
N ASP A 264 0.19 -38.47 2.47
CA ASP A 264 -0.17 -38.23 1.07
C ASP A 264 -0.98 -39.36 0.41
N LEU A 265 -0.93 -40.57 0.98
CA LEU A 265 -1.68 -41.75 0.50
C LEU A 265 -3.03 -41.95 1.21
N CYS A 266 -3.42 -41.07 2.13
CA CYS A 266 -4.71 -41.17 2.79
C CYS A 266 -5.83 -40.79 1.82
N GLU A 267 -6.84 -41.66 1.65
CA GLU A 267 -7.91 -41.46 0.66
C GLU A 267 -8.68 -40.16 0.93
N ASN A 268 -9.00 -39.90 2.20
CA ASN A 268 -9.62 -38.64 2.60
C ASN A 268 -8.73 -37.45 2.22
N ARG A 269 -7.42 -37.51 2.46
CA ARG A 269 -6.48 -36.43 2.11
C ARG A 269 -6.42 -36.19 0.61
N CYS A 270 -6.36 -37.26 -0.19
CA CYS A 270 -6.36 -37.18 -1.66
C CYS A 270 -7.66 -36.56 -2.20
N MET A 271 -8.77 -36.73 -1.48
CA MET A 271 -10.08 -36.17 -1.84
C MET A 271 -10.37 -34.81 -1.19
N CYS A 272 -9.37 -34.17 -0.57
CA CYS A 272 -9.52 -32.92 0.18
C CYS A 272 -10.59 -33.00 1.29
N VAL A 273 -10.69 -34.14 1.97
CA VAL A 273 -11.55 -34.36 3.13
C VAL A 273 -10.65 -34.51 4.37
N GLU A 274 -10.92 -33.75 5.43
CA GLU A 274 -10.23 -34.00 6.70
C GLU A 274 -10.82 -35.19 7.44
N CYS A 275 -9.95 -35.99 8.04
CA CYS A 275 -10.38 -37.05 8.94
C CYS A 275 -10.99 -36.47 10.21
N LEU A 276 -12.07 -37.07 10.72
CA LEU A 276 -12.68 -36.62 11.98
C LEU A 276 -12.03 -37.27 13.21
N PRO A 277 -11.80 -36.51 14.30
CA PRO A 277 -11.38 -37.06 15.59
C PRO A 277 -12.30 -38.16 16.07
N GLY A 278 -11.74 -39.27 16.55
CA GLY A 278 -12.49 -40.44 17.01
C GLY A 278 -13.08 -41.34 15.91
N ALA A 279 -13.11 -40.90 14.65
CA ALA A 279 -13.56 -41.72 13.52
C ALA A 279 -12.38 -42.27 12.69
N CYS A 280 -11.29 -41.50 12.57
CA CYS A 280 -10.10 -41.93 11.84
C CYS A 280 -9.47 -43.18 12.49
N PRO A 281 -9.12 -44.22 11.73
CA PRO A 281 -8.43 -45.36 12.32
C PRO A 281 -7.04 -44.97 12.84
N ARG A 282 -6.37 -43.92 12.33
CA ARG A 282 -5.09 -43.46 12.91
C ARG A 282 -5.23 -42.71 14.24
N ASP A 283 -6.46 -42.40 14.67
CA ASP A 283 -6.76 -41.77 15.97
C ASP A 283 -5.89 -40.51 16.22
N ALA A 284 -5.26 -40.39 17.39
CA ALA A 284 -4.38 -39.27 17.75
C ALA A 284 -3.19 -39.07 16.78
N LEU A 285 -2.75 -40.13 16.08
CA LEU A 285 -1.67 -40.08 15.09
C LEU A 285 -2.15 -39.59 13.71
N CYS A 286 -3.41 -39.18 13.56
CA CYS A 286 -3.90 -38.65 12.29
C CYS A 286 -3.23 -37.30 11.95
N GLY A 287 -2.48 -37.28 10.84
CA GLY A 287 -1.90 -36.07 10.24
C GLY A 287 -2.86 -35.26 9.36
N ASN A 288 -4.05 -35.79 9.06
CA ASN A 288 -5.04 -35.17 8.16
C ASN A 288 -6.15 -34.40 8.92
N GLN A 289 -5.71 -33.52 9.82
CA GLN A 289 -6.56 -32.71 10.72
C GLN A 289 -6.03 -31.27 10.87
N ARG A 290 -5.37 -30.74 9.83
CA ARG A 290 -4.58 -29.51 9.86
C ARG A 290 -5.45 -28.26 10.05
N LEU A 291 -6.61 -28.19 9.40
CA LEU A 291 -7.61 -27.13 9.55
C LEU A 291 -8.30 -27.21 10.91
N GLN A 292 -8.75 -28.41 11.33
CA GLN A 292 -9.35 -28.60 12.65
C GLN A 292 -8.41 -28.22 13.80
N LYS A 293 -7.13 -28.60 13.70
CA LYS A 293 -6.10 -28.32 14.71
C LYS A 293 -5.42 -26.96 14.54
N ARG A 294 -5.71 -26.21 13.47
CA ARG A 294 -5.08 -24.93 13.12
C ARG A 294 -3.56 -25.00 13.11
N MET A 295 -3.02 -26.00 12.41
CA MET A 295 -1.58 -26.20 12.27
C MET A 295 -0.98 -25.17 11.29
N TYR A 296 -0.92 -23.91 11.73
CA TYR A 296 -0.39 -22.80 10.96
C TYR A 296 1.09 -22.54 11.31
N PRO A 297 1.93 -22.18 10.32
CA PRO A 297 3.28 -21.70 10.59
C PRO A 297 3.25 -20.35 11.31
N LYS A 298 4.38 -19.98 11.93
CA LYS A 298 4.57 -18.63 12.49
C LYS A 298 4.64 -17.61 11.36
N LEU A 299 3.71 -16.66 11.39
CA LEU A 299 3.63 -15.54 10.45
C LEU A 299 3.64 -14.23 11.22
N GLU A 300 4.19 -13.19 10.60
CA GLU A 300 4.06 -11.82 11.09
C GLU A 300 3.34 -10.94 10.08
N LEU A 301 2.61 -9.97 10.60
CA LEU A 301 2.03 -8.92 9.81
C LEU A 301 3.09 -7.85 9.54
N PHE A 302 3.28 -7.48 8.28
CA PHE A 302 4.24 -6.44 7.91
C PHE A 302 3.64 -5.50 6.87
N LYS A 303 4.14 -4.26 6.82
CA LYS A 303 3.67 -3.28 5.84
C LYS A 303 4.35 -3.56 4.50
N THR A 304 3.55 -3.71 3.45
CA THR A 304 4.03 -3.89 2.08
C THR A 304 4.09 -2.55 1.36
N GLU A 305 4.96 -2.46 0.35
CA GLU A 305 5.01 -1.29 -0.53
C GLU A 305 3.79 -1.31 -1.47
N GLY A 306 2.86 -0.38 -1.26
CA GLY A 306 1.71 -0.16 -2.15
C GLY A 306 0.59 -1.20 -2.08
N ARG A 307 0.73 -2.30 -1.34
CA ARG A 307 -0.29 -3.37 -1.20
C ARG A 307 -0.94 -3.44 0.18
N GLY A 308 -0.65 -2.46 1.04
CA GLY A 308 -1.21 -2.40 2.38
C GLY A 308 -0.43 -3.25 3.38
N TRP A 309 -1.10 -4.22 3.99
CA TRP A 309 -0.48 -5.16 4.93
C TRP A 309 -0.31 -6.52 4.24
N GLY A 310 0.78 -7.20 4.57
CA GLY A 310 1.09 -8.55 4.09
C GLY A 310 1.38 -9.48 5.26
N LEU A 311 1.42 -10.78 4.99
CA LEU A 311 1.96 -11.78 5.92
C LEU A 311 3.32 -12.25 5.43
N ARG A 312 4.28 -12.35 6.34
CA ARG A 312 5.63 -12.86 6.09
C ARG A 312 5.91 -14.06 7.00
N ALA A 313 6.59 -15.06 6.44
CA ALA A 313 6.99 -16.25 7.18
C ALA A 313 8.07 -15.93 8.22
N LEU A 314 7.87 -16.34 9.47
CA LEU A 314 8.89 -16.27 10.53
C LEU A 314 9.71 -17.56 10.68
N GLU A 315 9.37 -18.60 9.92
CA GLU A 315 10.06 -19.87 9.83
C GLU A 315 9.93 -20.41 8.40
N ALA A 316 10.78 -21.38 8.00
CA ALA A 316 10.64 -22.02 6.71
C ALA A 316 9.32 -22.84 6.66
N ILE A 317 8.57 -22.71 5.57
CA ILE A 317 7.28 -23.39 5.38
C ILE A 317 7.48 -24.47 4.31
N PRO A 318 7.32 -25.76 4.64
CA PRO A 318 7.41 -26.84 3.66
C PRO A 318 6.33 -26.74 2.58
N LYS A 319 6.61 -27.32 1.40
CA LYS A 319 5.62 -27.52 0.35
C LYS A 319 4.39 -28.27 0.92
N ASP A 320 3.20 -27.92 0.43
CA ASP A 320 1.89 -28.50 0.79
C ASP A 320 1.48 -28.28 2.26
N ALA A 321 2.23 -27.49 3.04
CA ALA A 321 1.87 -27.11 4.39
C ALA A 321 0.68 -26.13 4.39
N LEU A 322 -0.20 -26.25 5.39
CA LEU A 322 -1.31 -25.33 5.60
C LEU A 322 -0.77 -24.00 6.16
N VAL A 323 -0.87 -22.92 5.38
CA VAL A 323 -0.39 -21.58 5.76
C VAL A 323 -1.43 -20.86 6.63
N GLN A 324 -2.67 -20.81 6.17
CA GLN A 324 -3.81 -20.24 6.89
C GLN A 324 -5.13 -20.85 6.38
N GLU A 325 -6.18 -20.84 7.20
CA GLU A 325 -7.56 -21.00 6.75
C GLU A 325 -8.15 -19.62 6.43
N TYR A 326 -8.85 -19.48 5.30
CA TYR A 326 -9.61 -18.27 4.98
C TYR A 326 -10.96 -18.32 5.72
N ILE A 327 -11.04 -17.56 6.82
CA ILE A 327 -12.19 -17.59 7.74
C ILE A 327 -12.94 -16.25 7.67
N GLY A 328 -14.27 -16.31 7.68
CA GLY A 328 -15.13 -15.15 7.79
C GLY A 328 -16.58 -15.49 8.14
N GLU A 329 -17.47 -14.56 7.87
CA GLU A 329 -18.91 -14.78 7.91
C GLU A 329 -19.36 -15.46 6.61
N VAL A 330 -20.02 -16.61 6.71
CA VAL A 330 -20.58 -17.32 5.55
C VAL A 330 -21.98 -16.80 5.31
N LEU A 331 -22.18 -16.23 4.12
CA LEU A 331 -23.41 -15.59 3.68
C LEU A 331 -23.95 -16.34 2.48
N THR A 332 -25.29 -16.40 2.37
CA THR A 332 -25.92 -16.77 1.10
C THR A 332 -25.61 -15.70 0.03
N VAL A 333 -25.67 -16.02 -1.25
CA VAL A 333 -25.52 -15.03 -2.33
C VAL A 333 -26.52 -13.85 -2.17
N GLN A 334 -27.73 -14.13 -1.68
CA GLN A 334 -28.75 -13.11 -1.40
C GLN A 334 -28.32 -12.18 -0.27
N ASP A 335 -27.88 -12.73 0.86
CA ASP A 335 -27.40 -11.93 2.00
C ASP A 335 -26.12 -11.16 1.66
N PHE A 336 -25.23 -11.77 0.89
CA PHE A 336 -24.02 -11.14 0.36
C PHE A 336 -24.37 -9.92 -0.51
N THR A 337 -25.32 -10.06 -1.43
CA THR A 337 -25.78 -8.96 -2.29
C THR A 337 -26.39 -7.83 -1.44
N ALA A 338 -27.26 -8.17 -0.48
CA ALA A 338 -27.89 -7.18 0.40
C ALA A 338 -26.89 -6.49 1.33
N ARG A 339 -25.82 -7.17 1.74
CA ARG A 339 -24.74 -6.62 2.58
C ARG A 339 -23.82 -5.71 1.79
N THR A 340 -23.33 -6.18 0.64
CA THR A 340 -22.40 -5.41 -0.20
C THR A 340 -23.04 -4.13 -0.76
N ALA A 341 -24.37 -4.12 -0.97
CA ALA A 341 -25.12 -2.91 -1.30
C ALA A 341 -25.06 -1.81 -0.20
N LYS A 342 -24.70 -2.17 1.03
CA LYS A 342 -24.55 -1.24 2.17
C LYS A 342 -23.10 -0.85 2.45
N TYR A 343 -22.15 -1.45 1.75
CA TYR A 343 -20.74 -1.12 1.90
C TYR A 343 -20.45 0.21 1.22
N SER A 344 -19.74 1.09 1.92
CA SER A 344 -19.16 2.27 1.27
C SER A 344 -18.03 1.83 0.34
N GLN A 345 -17.64 2.68 -0.62
CA GLN A 345 -16.47 2.43 -1.47
C GLN A 345 -15.19 2.26 -0.64
N ASP A 346 -15.20 2.90 0.53
CA ASP A 346 -14.17 2.95 1.56
C ASP A 346 -14.21 1.74 2.52
N THR A 347 -15.07 0.75 2.28
CA THR A 347 -15.09 -0.46 3.12
C THR A 347 -14.04 -1.44 2.58
N PRO A 348 -13.00 -1.81 3.36
CA PRO A 348 -12.06 -2.83 2.93
C PRO A 348 -12.78 -4.18 2.76
N VAL A 349 -12.90 -4.65 1.52
CA VAL A 349 -13.64 -5.86 1.17
C VAL A 349 -12.75 -7.09 1.08
N TYR A 350 -13.19 -8.19 1.70
CA TYR A 350 -12.44 -9.45 1.75
C TYR A 350 -13.38 -10.62 1.51
N PHE A 351 -13.70 -10.87 0.24
CA PHE A 351 -14.62 -11.93 -0.15
C PHE A 351 -13.89 -13.14 -0.70
N PHE A 352 -14.43 -14.32 -0.40
CA PHE A 352 -13.98 -15.57 -0.98
C PHE A 352 -15.19 -16.41 -1.38
N ASN A 353 -15.27 -16.78 -2.65
CA ASN A 353 -16.33 -17.64 -3.15
C ASN A 353 -16.16 -19.07 -2.56
N LEU A 354 -17.09 -19.49 -1.70
CA LEU A 354 -17.05 -20.80 -1.06
C LEU A 354 -17.63 -21.88 -1.98
N ASP A 355 -18.79 -21.62 -2.57
CA ASP A 355 -19.47 -22.45 -3.59
C ASP A 355 -20.57 -21.62 -4.31
N SER A 356 -21.46 -22.28 -5.06
CA SER A 356 -22.52 -21.63 -5.83
C SER A 356 -23.47 -20.77 -4.98
N ASP A 357 -23.65 -21.13 -3.72
CA ASP A 357 -24.69 -20.58 -2.86
C ASP A 357 -24.11 -19.73 -1.73
N PHE A 358 -22.82 -19.90 -1.43
CA PHE A 358 -22.16 -19.30 -0.28
C PHE A 358 -20.91 -18.48 -0.63
N VAL A 359 -20.78 -17.34 0.04
CA VAL A 359 -19.62 -16.46 0.01
C VAL A 359 -19.11 -16.25 1.43
N ILE A 360 -17.80 -16.32 1.63
CA ILE A 360 -17.14 -15.93 2.89
C ILE A 360 -16.81 -14.45 2.82
N ASP A 361 -17.29 -13.69 3.79
CA ASP A 361 -16.99 -12.28 4.02
C ASP A 361 -16.10 -12.12 5.26
N ALA A 362 -14.82 -11.80 5.05
CA ALA A 362 -13.81 -11.58 6.09
C ALA A 362 -13.56 -10.09 6.37
N SER A 363 -14.48 -9.21 5.94
CA SER A 363 -14.27 -7.77 5.96
C SER A 363 -14.23 -7.21 7.38
N MET A 364 -15.23 -7.57 8.20
CA MET A 364 -15.34 -7.14 9.60
C MET A 364 -14.83 -8.19 10.59
N GLN A 365 -14.98 -9.47 10.27
CA GLN A 365 -14.61 -10.58 11.15
C GLN A 365 -13.97 -11.70 10.34
N GLY A 366 -12.79 -12.17 10.71
CA GLY A 366 -12.08 -13.19 9.92
C GLY A 366 -10.78 -13.68 10.54
N SER A 367 -9.94 -14.36 9.76
CA SER A 367 -8.59 -14.80 10.17
C SER A 367 -7.49 -13.86 9.68
N MET A 368 -6.24 -14.19 9.99
CA MET A 368 -5.06 -13.52 9.41
C MET A 368 -4.98 -13.67 7.89
N ALA A 369 -5.62 -14.70 7.30
CA ALA A 369 -5.61 -14.95 5.86
C ALA A 369 -6.02 -13.74 5.02
N ARG A 370 -6.88 -12.85 5.56
CA ARG A 370 -7.30 -11.61 4.89
C ARG A 370 -6.15 -10.67 4.53
N PHE A 371 -4.98 -10.83 5.15
CA PHE A 371 -3.77 -10.03 4.86
C PHE A 371 -2.80 -10.72 3.88
N ILE A 372 -3.12 -11.91 3.36
CA ILE A 372 -2.27 -12.58 2.36
C ILE A 372 -2.52 -11.91 1.01
N ASN A 373 -1.48 -11.27 0.46
CA ASN A 373 -1.60 -10.51 -0.77
C ASN A 373 -1.70 -11.38 -2.02
N HIS A 374 -2.19 -10.76 -3.09
CA HIS A 374 -2.15 -11.35 -4.41
C HIS A 374 -0.73 -11.39 -5.00
N SER A 375 -0.41 -12.48 -5.71
CA SER A 375 0.68 -12.51 -6.70
C SER A 375 0.26 -13.23 -7.99
N CYS A 376 0.78 -12.75 -9.13
CA CYS A 376 0.70 -13.43 -10.43
C CYS A 376 1.69 -14.61 -10.53
N GLU A 377 2.69 -14.64 -9.65
CA GLU A 377 3.61 -15.76 -9.42
C GLU A 377 3.57 -16.06 -7.91
N PRO A 378 2.50 -16.71 -7.44
CA PRO A 378 2.31 -16.93 -6.01
C PRO A 378 3.15 -18.10 -5.51
N ASN A 379 3.46 -18.07 -4.21
CA ASN A 379 4.08 -19.18 -3.49
C ASN A 379 3.05 -20.03 -2.70
N CYS A 380 1.79 -19.62 -2.69
CA CYS A 380 0.67 -20.38 -2.13
C CYS A 380 -0.46 -20.57 -3.15
N HIS A 381 -1.28 -21.60 -2.94
CA HIS A 381 -2.54 -21.83 -3.64
C HIS A 381 -3.66 -22.09 -2.64
N THR A 382 -4.91 -22.03 -3.11
CA THR A 382 -6.10 -22.27 -2.30
C THR A 382 -6.71 -23.62 -2.63
N GLU A 383 -7.16 -24.35 -1.61
CA GLU A 383 -7.88 -25.61 -1.79
C GLU A 383 -9.18 -25.59 -0.97
N LYS A 384 -10.24 -26.17 -1.55
CA LYS A 384 -11.50 -26.43 -0.84
C LYS A 384 -11.39 -27.77 -0.13
N TRP A 385 -11.63 -27.77 1.17
CA TRP A 385 -11.60 -28.97 2.02
C TRP A 385 -12.94 -29.21 2.69
N THR A 386 -13.39 -30.46 2.70
CA THR A 386 -14.57 -30.87 3.48
C THR A 386 -14.15 -31.28 4.88
N VAL A 387 -14.71 -30.63 5.90
CA VAL A 387 -14.39 -30.86 7.31
C VAL A 387 -15.68 -31.07 8.10
N GLY A 388 -16.05 -32.32 8.34
CA GLY A 388 -17.27 -32.66 9.08
C GLY A 388 -18.56 -32.16 8.40
N GLY A 389 -18.59 -32.24 7.07
CA GLY A 389 -19.71 -31.79 6.23
C GLY A 389 -19.68 -30.32 5.87
N GLU A 390 -18.72 -29.56 6.41
CA GLU A 390 -18.52 -28.14 6.13
C GLU A 390 -17.42 -27.96 5.08
N THR A 391 -17.72 -27.26 3.98
CA THR A 391 -16.70 -26.80 3.04
C THR A 391 -15.89 -25.66 3.67
N ARG A 392 -14.58 -25.75 3.62
CA ARG A 392 -13.62 -24.76 4.16
C ARG A 392 -12.55 -24.45 3.14
N ILE A 393 -11.94 -23.28 3.25
CA ILE A 393 -10.88 -22.82 2.35
C ILE A 393 -9.55 -22.82 3.08
N GLY A 394 -8.64 -23.72 2.68
CA GLY A 394 -7.26 -23.70 3.13
C GLY A 394 -6.35 -23.02 2.11
N ILE A 395 -5.37 -22.27 2.60
CA ILE A 395 -4.28 -21.71 1.80
C ILE A 395 -3.04 -22.55 2.08
N PHE A 396 -2.50 -23.19 1.06
CA PHE A 396 -1.40 -24.14 1.15
C PHE A 396 -0.17 -23.62 0.40
N ALA A 397 1.02 -23.98 0.87
CA ALA A 397 2.27 -23.63 0.20
C ALA A 397 2.42 -24.46 -1.10
N ALA A 398 2.63 -23.79 -2.23
CA ALA A 398 2.78 -24.45 -3.53
C ALA A 398 4.18 -25.09 -3.70
N HIS A 399 5.16 -24.54 -3.00
CA HIS A 399 6.53 -25.02 -2.88
C HIS A 399 7.09 -24.60 -1.51
N GLU A 400 8.32 -24.98 -1.19
CA GLU A 400 8.97 -24.53 0.03
C GLU A 400 9.09 -22.99 0.04
N ILE A 401 8.74 -22.36 1.16
CA ILE A 401 8.78 -20.90 1.36
C ILE A 401 9.84 -20.59 2.43
N PRO A 402 10.95 -19.93 2.08
CA PRO A 402 11.97 -19.54 3.05
C PRO A 402 11.44 -18.57 4.10
N GLN A 403 12.03 -18.61 5.31
CA GLN A 403 11.82 -17.60 6.33
C GLN A 403 12.09 -16.19 5.78
N GLY A 404 11.27 -15.22 6.17
CA GLY A 404 11.36 -13.83 5.69
C GLY A 404 10.69 -13.58 4.34
N THR A 405 10.07 -14.60 3.73
CA THR A 405 9.34 -14.45 2.46
C THR A 405 7.89 -14.07 2.71
N GLU A 406 7.36 -13.12 1.94
CA GLU A 406 5.92 -12.80 1.94
C GLU A 406 5.12 -14.00 1.40
N VAL A 407 4.07 -14.41 2.11
CA VAL A 407 3.13 -15.42 1.60
C VAL A 407 2.10 -14.74 0.70
N THR A 408 1.85 -15.31 -0.47
CA THR A 408 0.95 -14.75 -1.50
C THR A 408 0.22 -15.87 -2.23
N TYR A 409 -1.02 -15.62 -2.67
CA TYR A 409 -1.75 -16.55 -3.55
C TYR A 409 -2.37 -15.82 -4.75
N ASN A 410 -2.73 -16.56 -5.79
CA ASN A 410 -3.48 -15.97 -6.89
C ASN A 410 -4.95 -15.86 -6.50
N TYR A 411 -5.51 -14.65 -6.46
CA TYR A 411 -6.88 -14.41 -6.04
C TYR A 411 -7.92 -14.96 -7.02
N GLN A 412 -7.52 -15.27 -8.27
CA GLN A 412 -8.43 -15.72 -9.33
C GLN A 412 -9.68 -14.84 -9.41
N PHE A 413 -9.47 -13.53 -9.22
CA PHE A 413 -10.52 -12.57 -8.93
C PHE A 413 -11.54 -12.50 -10.09
N GLU A 414 -12.74 -13.00 -9.87
CA GLU A 414 -13.89 -12.67 -10.71
C GLU A 414 -14.25 -11.22 -10.41
N SER A 415 -14.08 -10.36 -11.42
CA SER A 415 -14.31 -8.92 -11.25
C SER A 415 -15.81 -8.69 -11.09
N PHE A 416 -16.28 -8.47 -9.86
CA PHE A 416 -17.62 -7.96 -9.60
C PHE A 416 -17.61 -6.44 -9.89
N GLY A 417 -17.93 -6.06 -11.14
CA GLY A 417 -18.04 -4.67 -11.58
C GLY A 417 -16.98 -4.22 -12.60
N GLU A 418 -17.10 -2.96 -13.04
CA GLU A 418 -16.27 -2.37 -14.13
C GLU A 418 -14.87 -1.91 -13.67
N MET A 419 -14.57 -1.89 -12.36
CA MET A 419 -13.28 -1.43 -11.82
C MET A 419 -12.24 -2.54 -11.73
N ARG A 420 -11.13 -2.37 -12.47
CA ARG A 420 -9.97 -3.28 -12.44
C ARG A 420 -8.84 -2.64 -11.65
N HIS A 421 -8.50 -3.20 -10.49
CA HIS A 421 -7.39 -2.72 -9.67
C HIS A 421 -6.04 -3.09 -10.30
N LYS A 422 -5.05 -2.20 -10.21
CA LYS A 422 -3.69 -2.48 -10.69
C LYS A 422 -3.05 -3.56 -9.83
N CYS A 423 -2.44 -4.56 -10.47
CA CYS A 423 -1.65 -5.55 -9.77
C CYS A 423 -0.25 -4.98 -9.46
N LEU A 424 0.14 -5.01 -8.17
CA LEU A 424 1.42 -4.51 -7.67
C LEU A 424 2.30 -5.64 -7.11
N CYS A 425 2.09 -6.89 -7.57
CA CYS A 425 2.81 -8.04 -7.03
C CYS A 425 4.31 -8.08 -7.37
N GLY A 426 4.76 -7.32 -8.37
CA GLY A 426 6.16 -7.28 -8.79
C GLY A 426 6.65 -8.49 -9.59
N ALA A 427 5.81 -9.51 -9.82
CA ALA A 427 6.17 -10.68 -10.61
C ALA A 427 6.48 -10.33 -12.08
N ARG A 428 7.43 -11.04 -12.69
CA ARG A 428 7.82 -10.81 -14.10
C ARG A 428 6.66 -11.07 -15.06
N ASN A 429 5.87 -12.10 -14.78
CA ASN A 429 4.68 -12.48 -15.53
C ASN A 429 3.41 -11.70 -15.12
N CYS A 430 3.55 -10.61 -14.35
CA CYS A 430 2.41 -9.85 -13.83
C CYS A 430 1.45 -9.44 -14.95
N SER A 431 0.16 -9.70 -14.74
CA SER A 431 -0.91 -9.34 -15.67
C SER A 431 -1.24 -7.85 -15.71
N GLY A 432 -0.65 -7.07 -14.79
CA GLY A 432 -0.87 -5.63 -14.62
C GLY A 432 -2.18 -5.28 -13.92
N LEU A 433 -3.15 -6.18 -13.84
CA LEU A 433 -4.47 -5.96 -13.24
C LEU A 433 -4.90 -7.16 -12.39
N LEU A 434 -5.44 -6.91 -11.21
CA LEU A 434 -6.11 -7.95 -10.41
C LEU A 434 -7.28 -8.54 -11.22
N GLY A 435 -7.42 -9.86 -11.21
CA GLY A 435 -8.44 -10.58 -11.97
C GLY A 435 -8.09 -10.91 -13.43
N LYS A 436 -6.97 -10.41 -13.96
CA LYS A 436 -6.43 -10.91 -15.24
C LYS A 436 -5.46 -12.06 -15.02
N ARG A 437 -5.53 -13.07 -15.90
CA ARG A 437 -4.55 -14.17 -15.92
C ARG A 437 -3.12 -13.65 -16.10
N PRO A 438 -2.12 -14.26 -15.45
CA PRO A 438 -0.71 -13.94 -15.69
C PRO A 438 -0.33 -14.04 -17.17
N ARG A 439 0.68 -13.27 -17.57
CA ARG A 439 1.23 -13.30 -18.95
C ARG A 439 1.98 -14.62 -19.18
N THR A 440 1.78 -15.19 -20.35
CA THR A 440 2.47 -16.41 -20.80
C THR A 440 3.87 -16.08 -21.31
N ALA A 441 4.75 -17.09 -21.34
CA ALA A 441 6.10 -16.94 -21.89
C ALA A 441 6.10 -16.42 -23.35
N LYS A 442 5.12 -16.84 -24.15
CA LYS A 442 4.95 -16.37 -25.53
C LYS A 442 4.56 -14.90 -25.63
N GLU A 443 3.73 -14.40 -24.70
CA GLU A 443 3.33 -12.99 -24.63
C GLU A 443 4.50 -12.10 -24.17
N LEU A 444 5.36 -12.60 -23.26
CA LEU A 444 6.54 -11.88 -22.79
C LEU A 444 7.63 -11.79 -23.88
N ALA A 445 7.87 -12.88 -24.62
CA ALA A 445 8.88 -12.93 -25.68
C ALA A 445 8.52 -12.11 -26.94
N ALA A 446 7.28 -11.63 -27.07
CA ALA A 446 6.84 -10.80 -28.18
C ALA A 446 7.01 -9.28 -27.91
N GLU A 447 7.35 -8.90 -26.67
CA GLU A 447 7.56 -7.51 -26.24
C GLU A 447 9.06 -7.13 -26.09
N GLU A 448 9.95 -8.11 -26.20
CA GLU A 448 11.42 -7.97 -26.29
C GLU A 448 11.88 -7.98 -27.75
#